data_AF-A0A848T735-F1
#
_entry.id   AF-A0A848T735-F1
#
_cell.length_a   1.000
_cell.length_b   1.000
_cell.length_c   1.000
_cell.angle_alpha   90.00
_cell.angle_beta   90.00
_cell.angle_gamma   90.00
#
_symmetry.space_group_name_H-M   'P 1'
#
loop_
_entity.id
_entity.type
_entity.pdbx_description
1 polymer ?
#
loop_
_entity_poly.entity_id
_entity_poly.type
_entity_poly.pdbx_seq_one_letter_code
_entity_poly.pdbx_strand_id
1 'polypeptide(L)'
;MTGEILNIIAPVFVVAGIGFLLEYRGIGFHSETLSRLAMMVGTPCLVFSSLTGTSLPDDSLLRIVIIALSAVLVGAVLSGPALLVFRQPWRTFISSLSLPNAGNAGLPLVYFAFAEPGLTIGAAFFFMIALVQYTIVPA
;
A
#
# COMPACT_ATOMS: atom_id res chain seq x y z
N MET A 1 -0.95 -14.23 21.14
CA MET A 1 -0.47 -14.73 19.84
C MET A 1 -1.60 -15.11 18.87
N THR A 2 -2.43 -16.14 19.08
CA THR A 2 -3.52 -16.46 18.11
C THR A 2 -4.66 -15.43 18.09
N GLY A 3 -5.00 -14.84 19.24
CA GLY A 3 -6.07 -13.83 19.35
C GLY A 3 -5.76 -12.49 18.67
N GLU A 4 -4.51 -12.03 18.71
CA GLU A 4 -4.09 -10.78 18.04
C GLU A 4 -4.14 -10.92 16.52
N ILE A 5 -3.68 -12.06 15.99
CA ILE A 5 -3.75 -12.36 14.56
C ILE A 5 -5.20 -12.32 14.07
N LEU A 6 -6.12 -12.93 14.84
CA LEU A 6 -7.55 -12.88 14.54
C LEU A 6 -8.09 -11.45 14.55
N ASN A 7 -7.69 -10.62 15.50
CA ASN A 7 -8.15 -9.23 15.58
C ASN A 7 -7.67 -8.37 14.40
N ILE A 8 -6.50 -8.70 13.84
CA ILE A 8 -5.90 -7.99 12.70
C ILE A 8 -6.50 -8.45 11.37
N ILE A 9 -6.72 -9.76 11.20
CA ILE A 9 -7.12 -10.34 9.93
C ILE A 9 -8.65 -10.42 9.80
N ALA A 10 -9.40 -10.52 10.90
CA ALA A 10 -10.87 -10.55 10.88
C ALA A 10 -11.50 -9.36 10.12
N PRO A 11 -11.06 -8.10 10.28
CA PRO A 11 -11.59 -6.98 9.50
C PRO A 11 -11.44 -7.20 8.00
N VAL A 12 -10.29 -7.74 7.56
CA VAL A 12 -10.01 -8.02 6.14
C VAL A 12 -10.98 -9.07 5.60
N PHE A 13 -11.19 -10.16 6.35
CA PHE A 13 -12.15 -11.20 5.97
C PHE A 13 -13.59 -10.69 5.96
N VAL A 14 -13.96 -9.82 6.90
CA VAL A 14 -15.30 -9.21 6.93
C VAL A 14 -15.52 -8.33 5.71
N VAL A 15 -14.56 -7.47 5.36
CA VAL A 15 -14.64 -6.61 4.16
C VAL A 15 -14.70 -7.46 2.88
N ALA A 16 -13.88 -8.50 2.76
CA ALA A 16 -13.91 -9.42 1.63
C ALA A 16 -15.25 -10.17 1.54
N GLY A 17 -15.79 -10.62 2.67
CA GLY A 17 -17.09 -11.30 2.74
C GLY A 17 -18.26 -10.39 2.36
N ILE A 18 -18.22 -9.12 2.78
CA ILE A 18 -19.20 -8.11 2.35
C ILE A 18 -19.14 -7.92 0.83
N GLY A 19 -17.94 -7.75 0.26
CA GLY A 19 -17.75 -7.62 -1.18
C GLY A 19 -18.33 -8.83 -1.95
N PHE A 20 -18.06 -10.05 -1.48
CA PHE A 20 -18.61 -11.27 -2.06
C PHE A 20 -20.14 -11.33 -1.97
N LEU A 21 -20.73 -10.96 -0.84
CA LEU A 21 -22.17 -11.00 -0.64
C LEU A 21 -22.91 -9.95 -1.50
N LEU A 22 -22.31 -8.77 -1.69
CA LEU A 22 -22.85 -7.71 -2.53
C LEU A 22 -22.88 -8.13 -4.01
N GLU A 23 -21.78 -8.72 -4.50
CA GLU A 23 -21.70 -9.28 -5.85
C GLU A 23 -22.69 -10.44 -6.04
N TYR A 24 -22.74 -11.37 -5.07
CA TYR A 24 -23.65 -12.51 -5.09
C TYR A 24 -25.14 -12.09 -5.11
N ARG A 25 -25.48 -10.95 -4.49
CA ARG A 25 -26.84 -10.38 -4.53
C ARG A 25 -27.15 -9.57 -5.78
N GLY A 26 -26.22 -9.49 -6.74
CA GLY A 26 -26.42 -8.79 -8.01
C GLY A 26 -26.57 -7.28 -7.84
N ILE A 27 -26.09 -6.73 -6.73
CA ILE A 27 -26.07 -5.28 -6.51
C ILE A 27 -24.91 -4.79 -7.36
N GLY A 28 -25.20 -4.26 -8.56
CA GLY A 28 -24.27 -3.93 -9.65
C GLY A 28 -23.21 -2.87 -9.31
N PHE A 29 -22.42 -3.12 -8.27
CA PHE A 29 -21.27 -2.34 -7.89
C PHE A 29 -20.13 -2.65 -8.85
N HIS A 30 -19.81 -1.69 -9.69
CA HIS A 30 -18.65 -1.80 -10.56
C HIS A 30 -17.41 -1.73 -9.67
N SER A 31 -16.65 -2.84 -9.62
CA SER A 31 -15.41 -2.96 -8.83
C SER A 31 -14.40 -1.86 -9.14
N GLU A 32 -14.44 -1.34 -10.38
CA GLU A 32 -13.66 -0.19 -10.83
C GLU A 32 -14.04 1.11 -10.10
N THR A 33 -15.34 1.36 -9.85
CA THR A 33 -15.80 2.54 -9.10
C THR A 33 -15.35 2.48 -7.66
N LEU A 34 -15.42 1.29 -7.03
CA LEU A 34 -14.99 1.11 -5.64
C LEU A 34 -13.47 1.27 -5.51
N SER A 35 -12.72 0.71 -6.45
CA SER A 35 -11.26 0.86 -6.50
C SER A 35 -10.86 2.31 -6.76
N ARG A 36 -11.55 3.01 -7.67
CA ARG A 36 -11.32 4.45 -7.91
C ARG A 36 -11.65 5.27 -6.66
N LEU A 37 -12.74 4.98 -5.95
CA LEU A 37 -13.07 5.69 -4.71
C LEU A 37 -12.01 5.44 -3.62
N ALA A 38 -11.59 4.19 -3.44
CA ALA A 38 -10.53 3.84 -2.50
C ALA A 38 -9.22 4.54 -2.86
N MET A 39 -8.85 4.55 -4.15
CA MET A 39 -7.61 5.17 -4.62
C MET A 39 -7.65 6.70 -4.58
N MET A 40 -8.73 7.32 -5.07
CA MET A 40 -8.87 8.78 -5.22
C MET A 40 -9.30 9.49 -3.94
N VAL A 41 -9.97 8.80 -3.01
CA VAL A 41 -10.47 9.40 -1.76
C VAL A 41 -9.89 8.69 -0.55
N GLY A 42 -9.95 7.35 -0.51
CA GLY A 42 -9.46 6.56 0.61
C GLY A 42 -7.96 6.79 0.88
N THR A 43 -7.12 6.70 -0.15
CA THR A 43 -5.67 6.94 -0.03
C THR A 43 -5.36 8.34 0.49
N PRO A 44 -5.80 9.46 -0.13
CA PRO A 44 -5.46 10.79 0.37
C PRO A 44 -6.07 11.09 1.75
N CYS A 45 -7.25 10.55 2.09
CA CYS A 45 -7.80 10.68 3.44
C CYS A 45 -6.96 9.92 4.48
N LEU A 46 -6.52 8.70 4.18
CA LEU A 46 -5.67 7.89 5.07
C LEU A 46 -4.32 8.58 5.30
N VAL A 47 -3.77 9.16 4.25
CA VAL A 47 -2.56 9.98 4.28
C VAL A 47 -2.74 11.20 5.17
N PHE A 48 -3.78 11.99 4.90
CA PHE A 48 -4.05 13.22 5.64
C PHE A 48 -4.30 12.91 7.11
N SER A 49 -5.07 11.85 7.40
CA SER A 49 -5.31 11.36 8.76
C SER A 49 -4.03 10.89 9.44
N SER A 50 -3.11 10.27 8.71
CA SER A 50 -1.82 9.82 9.27
C SER A 50 -0.91 11.02 9.57
N LEU A 51 -0.87 12.02 8.68
CA LEU A 51 -0.07 13.24 8.84
C LEU A 51 -0.63 14.18 9.93
N THR A 52 -1.95 14.29 10.06
CA THR A 52 -2.59 15.17 11.07
C THR A 52 -2.77 14.51 12.42
N GLY A 53 -2.88 13.19 12.47
CA GLY A 53 -3.11 12.42 13.70
C GLY A 53 -1.86 12.15 14.53
N THR A 54 -0.65 12.36 14.00
CA THR A 54 0.59 12.04 14.72
C THR A 54 1.58 13.19 14.81
N SER A 55 2.02 13.43 16.04
CA SER A 55 3.15 14.27 16.42
C SER A 55 4.47 13.61 15.97
N LEU A 56 4.65 13.37 14.68
CA LEU A 56 5.91 12.90 14.14
C LEU A 56 6.92 14.06 14.27
N PRO A 57 8.03 13.90 15.00
CA PRO A 57 9.10 14.89 14.97
C PRO A 57 9.57 15.06 13.53
N ASP A 58 9.78 16.31 13.06
CA ASP A 58 10.11 16.62 11.66
C ASP A 58 11.25 15.76 11.07
N ASP A 59 12.22 15.36 11.89
CA ASP A 59 13.35 14.52 11.48
C ASP A 59 12.92 13.08 11.09
N SER A 60 11.81 12.59 11.63
CA SER A 60 11.27 11.26 11.30
C SER A 60 10.59 11.22 9.93
N LEU A 61 9.95 12.32 9.52
CA LEU A 61 9.28 12.42 8.23
C LEU A 61 10.30 12.36 7.08
N LEU A 62 11.37 13.16 7.15
CA LEU A 62 12.44 13.13 6.14
C LEU A 62 13.08 11.75 6.03
N ARG A 63 13.29 11.04 7.14
CA ARG A 63 13.80 9.66 7.13
C ARG A 63 12.84 8.72 6.42
N ILE A 64 11.54 8.78 6.71
CA ILE A 64 10.53 7.92 6.07
C ILE A 64 10.49 8.17 4.56
N VAL A 65 10.56 9.43 4.13
CA VAL A 65 10.66 9.82 2.71
C VAL A 65 11.87 9.17 2.05
N ILE A 66 13.06 9.31 2.64
CA ILE A 66 14.29 8.74 2.10
C ILE A 66 14.21 7.21 2.04
N ILE A 67 13.67 6.56 3.08
CA ILE A 67 13.50 5.11 3.12
C ILE A 67 12.54 4.66 2.01
N ALA A 68 11.40 5.33 1.83
CA ALA A 68 10.44 5.03 0.76
C ALA A 68 11.05 5.16 -0.63
N LEU A 69 11.74 6.27 -0.92
CA LEU A 69 12.43 6.48 -2.18
C LEU A 69 13.52 5.42 -2.41
N SER A 70 14.31 5.11 -1.38
CA SER A 70 15.35 4.08 -1.47
C SER A 70 14.77 2.70 -1.77
N ALA A 71 13.62 2.34 -1.20
CA ALA A 71 12.96 1.06 -1.42
C ALA A 71 12.49 0.91 -2.88
N VAL A 72 11.90 1.97 -3.44
CA VAL A 72 11.52 2.01 -4.87
C VAL A 72 12.75 1.92 -5.77
N LEU A 73 13.82 2.64 -5.44
CA LEU A 73 15.05 2.68 -6.23
C LEU A 73 15.77 1.32 -6.21
N VAL A 74 15.85 0.67 -5.05
CA VAL A 74 16.37 -0.70 -4.92
C VAL A 74 15.50 -1.69 -5.69
N GLY A 75 14.17 -1.58 -5.59
CA GLY A 75 13.24 -2.39 -6.38
C GLY A 75 13.47 -2.24 -7.89
N ALA A 76 13.68 -1.02 -8.37
CA ALA A 76 13.98 -0.74 -9.77
C ALA A 76 15.34 -1.29 -10.22
N VAL A 77 16.37 -1.12 -9.39
CA VAL A 77 17.73 -1.58 -9.69
C VAL A 77 17.83 -3.11 -9.66
N LEU A 78 17.04 -3.80 -8.82
CA LEU A 78 17.01 -5.26 -8.78
C LEU A 78 16.14 -5.85 -9.89
N SER A 79 14.96 -5.26 -10.13
CA SER A 79 14.01 -5.76 -11.13
C SER A 79 14.53 -5.56 -12.55
N GLY A 80 15.25 -4.48 -12.83
CA GLY A 80 15.80 -4.21 -14.14
C GLY A 80 16.69 -5.32 -14.73
N PRO A 81 17.85 -5.63 -14.12
CA PRO A 81 18.72 -6.71 -14.57
C PRO A 81 18.01 -8.07 -14.54
N ALA A 82 17.11 -8.32 -13.57
CA ALA A 82 16.31 -9.54 -13.56
C ALA A 82 15.44 -9.64 -14.83
N LEU A 83 14.73 -8.59 -15.22
CA LEU A 83 13.91 -8.57 -16.43
C LEU A 83 14.72 -8.76 -17.72
N LEU A 84 15.95 -8.22 -17.76
CA LEU A 84 16.89 -8.44 -18.86
C LEU A 84 17.33 -9.91 -18.96
N VAL A 85 17.65 -10.55 -17.83
CA VAL A 85 18.04 -11.97 -17.77
C VAL A 85 16.88 -12.88 -18.20
N PHE A 86 15.66 -12.60 -17.73
CA PHE A 86 14.47 -13.39 -18.06
C PHE A 86 13.79 -13.02 -19.39
N ARG A 87 14.37 -12.07 -20.16
CA ARG A 87 13.87 -11.58 -21.45
C ARG A 87 12.39 -11.15 -21.41
N GLN A 88 11.97 -10.58 -20.29
CA GLN A 88 10.60 -10.12 -20.07
C GLN A 88 10.41 -8.67 -20.54
N PRO A 89 9.20 -8.27 -20.96
CA PRO A 89 8.93 -6.90 -21.40
C PRO A 89 9.10 -5.90 -20.25
N TRP A 90 10.17 -5.09 -20.33
CA TRP A 90 10.56 -4.11 -19.32
C TRP A 90 9.43 -3.15 -18.94
N ARG A 91 8.75 -2.58 -19.94
CA ARG A 91 7.67 -1.60 -19.74
C ARG A 91 6.49 -2.16 -18.97
N THR A 92 6.25 -3.47 -19.04
CA THR A 92 5.09 -4.11 -18.41
C THR A 92 5.38 -4.46 -16.95
N PHE A 93 6.58 -4.96 -16.66
CA PHE A 93 6.86 -5.56 -15.35
C PHE A 93 7.61 -4.64 -14.39
N ILE A 94 8.28 -3.59 -14.88
CA ILE A 94 9.12 -2.77 -13.99
C ILE A 94 8.31 -2.00 -12.96
N SER A 95 7.11 -1.51 -13.33
CA SER A 95 6.20 -0.83 -12.40
C SER A 95 5.80 -1.77 -11.25
N SER A 96 5.28 -2.97 -11.59
CA SER A 96 4.86 -3.95 -10.59
C SER A 96 6.00 -4.53 -9.74
N LEU A 97 7.23 -4.59 -10.25
CA LEU A 97 8.38 -5.14 -9.51
C LEU A 97 9.13 -4.08 -8.70
N SER A 98 9.07 -2.81 -9.09
CA SER A 98 9.76 -1.72 -8.39
C SER A 98 8.90 -1.10 -7.29
N LEU A 99 7.58 -1.12 -7.45
CA LEU A 99 6.63 -0.59 -6.48
C LEU A 99 6.10 -1.73 -5.61
N PRO A 100 6.45 -1.77 -4.30
CA PRO A 100 5.92 -2.79 -3.41
C PRO A 100 4.44 -2.52 -3.12
N ASN A 101 3.69 -3.59 -2.84
CA ASN A 101 2.30 -3.50 -2.36
C ASN A 101 2.27 -3.10 -0.86
N ALA A 102 2.84 -1.93 -0.56
CA ALA A 102 3.03 -1.43 0.80
C ALA A 102 1.70 -1.15 1.52
N GLY A 103 0.62 -0.93 0.77
CA GLY A 103 -0.73 -0.78 1.33
C GLY A 103 -1.33 -2.12 1.75
N ASN A 104 -1.69 -2.97 0.79
CA ASN A 104 -2.50 -4.16 1.07
C ASN A 104 -1.71 -5.26 1.79
N ALA A 105 -0.42 -5.42 1.51
CA ALA A 105 0.42 -6.41 2.18
C ALA A 105 1.24 -5.77 3.32
N GLY A 106 1.74 -4.55 3.11
CA GLY A 106 2.61 -3.88 4.07
C GLY A 106 1.91 -3.42 5.35
N LEU A 107 0.74 -2.76 5.26
CA LEU A 107 0.05 -2.23 6.45
C LEU A 107 -0.38 -3.33 7.43
N PRO A 108 -1.00 -4.44 7.01
CA PRO A 108 -1.33 -5.54 7.92
C PRO A 108 -0.10 -6.17 8.57
N LEU A 109 1.00 -6.32 7.81
CA LEU A 109 2.25 -6.90 8.31
C LEU A 109 2.91 -6.01 9.37
N VAL A 110 2.98 -4.70 9.11
CA VAL A 110 3.56 -3.74 10.05
C VAL A 110 2.70 -3.60 11.30
N TYR A 111 1.37 -3.60 11.17
CA TYR A 111 0.47 -3.63 12.32
C TYR A 111 0.61 -4.92 13.13
N PHE A 112 0.79 -6.07 12.47
CA PHE A 112 1.05 -7.32 13.17
C PHE A 112 2.38 -7.33 13.94
N ALA A 113 3.45 -6.80 13.34
CA ALA A 113 4.77 -6.81 13.96
C ALA A 113 4.98 -5.72 15.02
N PHE A 114 4.34 -4.56 14.85
CA PHE A 114 4.64 -3.34 15.62
C PHE A 114 3.41 -2.62 16.16
N ALA A 115 2.20 -3.17 15.99
CA ALA A 115 0.93 -2.60 16.43
C ALA A 115 0.70 -1.14 15.94
N GLU A 116 -0.06 -0.36 16.72
CA GLU A 116 -0.39 1.06 16.45
C GLU A 116 0.80 1.95 16.06
N PRO A 117 1.92 1.99 16.80
CA PRO A 117 3.03 2.89 16.45
C PRO A 117 3.68 2.50 15.11
N GLY A 118 3.71 1.21 14.79
CA GLY A 118 4.15 0.75 13.47
C GLY A 118 3.21 1.17 12.35
N LEU A 119 1.89 1.08 12.58
CA LEU A 119 0.89 1.45 11.59
C LEU A 119 1.01 2.91 11.15
N THR A 120 1.32 3.81 12.09
CA THR A 120 1.59 5.22 11.77
C THR A 120 2.74 5.37 10.77
N ILE A 121 3.88 4.75 11.06
CA ILE A 121 5.08 4.85 10.22
C ILE A 121 4.84 4.16 8.88
N GLY A 122 4.17 3.00 8.90
CA GLY A 122 3.80 2.24 7.72
C GLY A 122 2.85 3.00 6.80
N ALA A 123 1.89 3.75 7.36
CA ALA A 123 0.98 4.59 6.60
C ALA A 123 1.70 5.77 5.92
N ALA A 124 2.64 6.41 6.61
CA ALA A 124 3.48 7.46 6.04
C ALA A 124 4.41 6.93 4.92
N PHE A 125 4.95 5.72 5.08
CA PHE A 125 5.74 5.05 4.04
C PHE A 125 4.87 4.68 2.83
N PHE A 126 3.70 4.10 3.06
CA PHE A 126 2.72 3.79 2.01
C PHE A 126 2.29 5.04 1.25
N PHE A 127 2.08 6.17 1.94
CA PHE A 127 1.77 7.45 1.31
C PHE A 127 2.81 7.83 0.26
N MET A 128 4.09 7.80 0.64
CA MET A 128 5.17 8.19 -0.26
C MET A 128 5.24 7.30 -1.48
N ILE A 129 5.01 5.99 -1.32
CA ILE A 129 4.94 5.05 -2.44
C ILE A 129 3.75 5.36 -3.34
N ALA A 130 2.57 5.62 -2.77
CA ALA A 130 1.38 5.99 -3.53
C ALA A 130 1.60 7.29 -4.32
N LEU A 131 2.25 8.28 -3.71
CA LEU A 131 2.56 9.55 -4.37
C LEU A 131 3.53 9.35 -5.55
N VAL A 132 4.58 8.55 -5.37
CA VAL A 132 5.49 8.15 -6.45
C VAL A 132 4.75 7.40 -7.56
N GLN A 133 3.90 6.44 -7.19
CA GLN A 133 3.12 5.64 -8.12
C GLN A 133 2.18 6.49 -8.97
N TYR A 134 1.36 7.35 -8.36
CA TYR A 134 0.38 8.17 -9.09
C TYR A 134 0.99 9.38 -9.81
N THR A 135 2.18 9.84 -9.42
CA THR A 135 2.82 11.02 -10.02
C THR A 135 3.82 10.66 -11.12
N ILE A 136 4.61 9.59 -10.92
CA ILE A 136 5.76 9.28 -11.78
C ILE A 136 5.47 8.10 -12.71
N VAL A 137 4.67 7.13 -12.29
CA VAL A 137 4.42 5.92 -13.07
C VAL A 137 3.14 6.09 -13.89
N PRO A 138 3.24 6.17 -15.23
CA PRO A 138 2.05 6.21 -16.07
C PRO A 138 1.30 4.87 -15.97
N ALA A 139 -0.02 4.96 -15.83
CA ALA A 139 -0.95 3.84 -15.83
C ALA A 139 -0.92 3.04 -17.14
#